data_AF-A0A6A0GZT4-F1
#
_entry.id   AF-A0A6A0GZT4-F1
#
_cell.length_a   1.000
_cell.length_b   1.000
_cell.length_c   1.000
_cell.angle_alpha   90.00
_cell.angle_beta   90.00
_cell.angle_gamma   90.00
#
_symmetry.space_group_name_H-M   'P 1'
#
loop_
_entity.id
_entity.type
_entity.pdbx_description
1 polymer ?
#
loop_
_entity_poly.entity_id
_entity_poly.type
_entity_poly.pdbx_seq_one_letter_code
_entity_poly.pdbx_strand_id
1 'polypeptide(L)'
;MPTGNTVIALTFANYILQPFFAGCAPPDTAIRLLAACVICFLTWVNCTNVDWATKVQDVFTVAKIIALIIIIVAGVYHLSTGHTENYQHPFEGTIWEAGAIATAFYQGLFSFAGWNYLNFVVEELQNPYRNLPLAILISLPLVTLIYFLVNVAYFAVLTPAEILASNAVAV
;
A
#
# COMPACT_ATOMS: atom_id res chain seq x y z
N MET A 1 -5.30 -5.21 -15.62
CA MET A 1 -6.72 -5.12 -15.23
C MET A 1 -7.06 -3.64 -15.01
N PRO A 2 -7.95 -3.03 -15.81
CA PRO A 2 -8.14 -1.57 -15.83
C PRO A 2 -8.66 -1.00 -14.51
N THR A 3 -9.47 -1.75 -13.77
CA THR A 3 -10.03 -1.34 -12.47
C THR A 3 -8.97 -1.11 -11.39
N GLY A 4 -7.97 -2.01 -11.28
CA GLY A 4 -6.89 -1.87 -10.28
C GLY A 4 -6.03 -0.63 -10.51
N ASN A 5 -5.75 -0.29 -11.77
CA ASN A 5 -4.99 0.91 -12.11
C ASN A 5 -5.75 2.19 -11.74
N THR A 6 -7.08 2.19 -11.90
CA THR A 6 -7.94 3.31 -11.49
C THR A 6 -7.92 3.49 -9.98
N VAL A 7 -8.00 2.40 -9.21
CA VAL A 7 -7.93 2.46 -7.73
C VAL A 7 -6.63 3.10 -7.29
N ILE A 8 -5.49 2.62 -7.79
CA ILE A 8 -4.16 3.16 -7.45
C ILE A 8 -4.04 4.64 -7.82
N ALA A 9 -4.56 5.04 -8.99
CA ALA A 9 -4.53 6.44 -9.43
C ALA A 9 -5.40 7.36 -8.57
N LEU A 10 -6.57 6.90 -8.13
CA LEU A 10 -7.43 7.63 -7.20
C LEU A 10 -6.78 7.77 -5.82
N THR A 11 -6.13 6.72 -5.33
CA THR A 11 -5.37 6.76 -4.08
C THR A 11 -4.22 7.76 -4.17
N PHE A 12 -3.44 7.73 -5.26
CA PHE A 12 -2.38 8.71 -5.51
C PHE A 12 -2.89 10.15 -5.54
N ALA A 13 -4.02 10.39 -6.23
CA ALA A 13 -4.63 11.72 -6.29
C ALA A 13 -5.10 12.21 -4.92
N ASN A 14 -5.67 11.33 -4.09
CA ASN A 14 -6.06 11.66 -2.71
C ASN A 14 -4.83 12.04 -1.87
N TYR A 15 -3.78 11.22 -1.87
CA TYR A 15 -2.56 11.49 -1.10
C TYR A 15 -1.87 12.81 -1.50
N ILE A 16 -1.88 13.17 -2.79
CA ILE A 16 -1.30 14.44 -3.26
C ILE A 16 -2.14 15.64 -2.87
N LEU A 17 -3.47 15.53 -2.92
CA LEU A 17 -4.36 16.66 -2.65
C LEU A 17 -4.55 16.90 -1.15
N GLN A 18 -4.38 15.88 -0.30
CA GLN A 18 -4.63 15.98 1.15
C GLN A 18 -3.85 17.11 1.86
N PRO A 19 -2.56 17.39 1.56
CA PRO A 19 -1.85 18.53 2.14
C PRO A 19 -2.38 19.90 1.70
N PHE A 20 -2.92 20.02 0.49
CA PHE A 20 -3.43 21.29 -0.05
C PHE A 20 -4.82 21.64 0.50
N PHE A 21 -5.56 20.63 0.96
CA PHE A 21 -6.88 20.76 1.55
C PHE A 21 -6.84 20.44 3.06
N ALA A 22 -5.79 20.88 3.76
CA ALA A 22 -5.63 20.65 5.20
C ALA A 22 -6.88 21.08 5.99
N GLY A 23 -7.65 20.10 6.49
CA GLY A 23 -8.88 20.32 7.27
C GLY A 23 -10.20 20.19 6.50
N CYS A 24 -10.18 19.91 5.20
CA CYS A 24 -11.40 19.63 4.42
C CYS A 24 -11.21 18.46 3.44
N ALA A 25 -12.29 17.77 3.08
CA ALA A 25 -12.22 16.72 2.08
C ALA A 25 -11.94 17.33 0.69
N PRO A 26 -10.92 16.86 -0.05
CA PRO A 26 -10.68 17.34 -1.41
C PRO A 26 -11.89 17.02 -2.30
N PRO A 27 -12.28 17.93 -3.21
CA PRO A 27 -13.47 17.73 -4.04
C PRO A 27 -13.29 16.54 -4.99
N ASP A 28 -14.31 15.68 -5.09
CA ASP A 28 -14.29 14.46 -5.91
C ASP A 28 -13.91 14.71 -7.37
N THR A 29 -14.33 15.85 -7.92
CA THR A 29 -13.99 16.25 -9.28
C THR A 29 -12.49 16.48 -9.47
N ALA A 30 -11.81 17.08 -8.49
CA ALA A 30 -10.37 17.30 -8.54
C ALA A 30 -9.59 15.99 -8.42
N ILE A 31 -10.01 15.08 -7.53
CA ILE A 31 -9.40 13.74 -7.38
C ILE A 31 -9.50 12.98 -8.70
N ARG A 32 -10.69 12.92 -9.30
CA ARG A 32 -10.93 12.19 -10.55
C ARG A 32 -10.16 12.80 -11.73
N LEU A 33 -10.13 14.13 -11.85
CA LEU A 33 -9.41 14.80 -12.93
C LEU A 33 -7.91 14.57 -12.79
N LEU A 34 -7.36 14.70 -11.58
CA LEU A 34 -5.94 14.43 -11.32
C LEU A 34 -5.58 12.97 -11.60
N ALA A 35 -6.41 12.01 -11.14
CA ALA A 35 -6.20 10.59 -11.43
C ALA A 35 -6.22 10.31 -12.94
N ALA A 36 -7.16 10.90 -13.69
CA ALA A 36 -7.21 10.79 -15.15
C ALA A 36 -5.96 11.39 -15.82
N CYS A 37 -5.52 12.58 -15.40
CA CYS A 37 -4.31 13.21 -15.90
C CYS A 37 -3.07 12.34 -15.68
N VAL A 38 -2.92 11.74 -14.48
CA VAL A 38 -1.81 10.86 -14.15
C VAL A 38 -1.82 9.60 -15.00
N ILE A 39 -2.99 8.97 -15.19
CA ILE A 39 -3.10 7.80 -16.06
C ILE A 39 -2.70 8.17 -17.49
N CYS A 40 -3.26 9.24 -18.06
CA CYS A 40 -2.93 9.68 -19.41
C CYS A 40 -1.42 9.99 -19.56
N PHE A 41 -0.83 10.66 -18.57
CA PHE A 41 0.60 10.96 -18.56
C PHE A 41 1.45 9.69 -18.51
N LEU A 42 1.16 8.77 -17.60
CA LEU A 42 1.87 7.50 -17.49
C LEU A 42 1.71 6.67 -18.76
N THR A 43 0.51 6.60 -19.34
CA THR A 43 0.28 5.94 -20.63
C THR A 43 1.14 6.56 -21.73
N TRP A 44 1.19 7.89 -21.82
CA TRP A 44 2.02 8.57 -22.81
C TRP A 44 3.52 8.28 -22.63
N VAL A 45 4.04 8.30 -21.40
CA VAL A 45 5.44 7.93 -21.11
C VAL A 45 5.72 6.48 -21.51
N ASN A 46 4.82 5.56 -21.16
CA ASN A 46 4.94 4.14 -21.52
C ASN A 46 4.91 3.91 -23.04
N CYS A 47 4.13 4.70 -23.79
CA CYS A 47 4.07 4.61 -25.25
C CYS A 47 5.28 5.22 -25.95
N THR A 48 6.01 6.16 -25.31
CA THR A 48 7.11 6.88 -25.95
C THR A 48 8.43 6.13 -25.81
N ASN A 49 8.78 5.67 -24.61
CA ASN A 49 10.00 4.90 -24.39
C ASN A 49 9.93 4.07 -23.10
N VAL A 50 9.98 2.74 -23.26
CA VAL A 50 9.90 1.78 -22.14
C VAL A 50 11.08 1.85 -21.18
N ASP A 51 12.26 2.29 -21.64
CA ASP A 51 13.45 2.41 -20.78
C ASP A 51 13.29 3.56 -19.77
N TRP A 52 12.66 4.66 -20.20
CA TRP A 52 12.34 5.76 -19.30
C TRP A 52 11.26 5.37 -18.29
N ALA A 53 10.23 4.64 -18.74
CA ALA A 53 9.21 4.12 -17.85
C ALA A 53 9.80 3.18 -16.77
N THR A 54 10.70 2.28 -17.18
CA THR A 54 11.37 1.32 -16.28
C THR A 54 12.23 2.04 -15.23
N LYS A 55 13.04 3.04 -15.63
CA LYS A 55 13.86 3.82 -14.68
C LYS A 55 13.01 4.57 -13.65
N VAL A 56 11.93 5.20 -14.10
CA VAL A 56 11.01 5.93 -13.21
C VAL A 56 10.35 4.97 -12.23
N GLN A 57 9.90 3.80 -12.69
CA GLN A 57 9.31 2.77 -11.84
C GLN A 57 10.30 2.22 -10.80
N ASP A 58 11.56 2.02 -11.17
CA ASP A 58 12.59 1.54 -10.24
C ASP A 58 12.85 2.57 -9.12
N VAL A 59 12.97 3.85 -9.48
CA VAL A 59 13.09 4.94 -8.50
C VAL A 59 11.90 4.97 -7.54
N PHE A 60 10.67 4.86 -8.03
CA PHE A 60 9.49 4.81 -7.17
C PHE A 60 9.46 3.56 -6.27
N THR A 61 9.98 2.43 -6.75
CA THR A 61 10.05 1.19 -5.98
C THR A 61 11.04 1.33 -4.82
N VAL A 62 12.23 1.86 -5.09
CA VAL A 62 13.24 2.13 -4.05
C VAL A 62 12.71 3.16 -3.05
N ALA A 63 12.10 4.25 -3.53
CA ALA A 63 11.50 5.27 -2.66
C ALA A 63 10.42 4.69 -1.73
N LYS A 64 9.55 3.81 -2.25
CA LYS A 64 8.53 3.12 -1.42
C LYS A 64 9.17 2.26 -0.33
N ILE A 65 10.21 1.49 -0.66
CA ILE A 65 10.90 0.65 0.33
C ILE A 65 11.52 1.52 1.43
N ILE A 66 12.17 2.62 1.07
CA ILE A 66 12.76 3.56 2.04
C ILE A 66 11.67 4.14 2.96
N ALA A 67 10.54 4.58 2.39
CA ALA A 67 9.42 5.11 3.17
C ALA A 67 8.89 4.08 4.18
N LEU A 68 8.73 2.81 3.77
CA LEU A 68 8.30 1.74 4.66
C LEU A 68 9.30 1.49 5.80
N ILE A 69 10.61 1.49 5.50
CA ILE A 69 11.65 1.34 6.52
C ILE A 69 11.58 2.48 7.54
N ILE A 70 11.41 3.72 7.09
CA ILE A 70 11.28 4.88 7.99
C ILE A 70 10.08 4.71 8.94
N ILE A 71 8.92 4.28 8.42
CA ILE A 71 7.72 4.04 9.22
C ILE A 71 7.98 2.97 10.29
N ILE A 72 8.60 1.84 9.90
CA ILE A 72 8.89 0.75 10.83
C ILE A 72 9.85 1.22 11.94
N VAL A 73 10.93 1.92 11.58
CA VAL A 73 11.92 2.42 12.55
C VAL A 73 11.29 3.44 13.49
N ALA A 74 10.48 4.37 12.98
CA ALA A 74 9.78 5.36 13.78
C ALA A 74 8.80 4.70 14.78
N GLY A 75 8.03 3.70 14.34
CA GLY A 75 7.12 2.96 15.20
C GLY A 75 7.83 2.16 16.29
N VAL A 76 8.92 1.47 15.96
CA VAL A 76 9.75 0.74 16.94
C VAL A 76 10.38 1.70 17.95
N TYR A 77 10.88 2.85 17.49
CA TYR A 77 11.41 3.89 18.37
C TYR A 77 10.34 4.39 19.34
N HIS A 78 9.16 4.75 18.84
CA HIS A 78 8.03 5.20 19.64
C HIS A 78 7.65 4.17 20.72
N LEU A 79 7.56 2.89 20.34
CA LEU A 79 7.26 1.81 21.28
C LEU A 79 8.36 1.63 22.35
N SER A 80 9.64 1.74 21.95
CA SER A 80 10.77 1.60 22.87
C SER A 80 10.88 2.74 23.89
N THR A 81 10.31 3.91 23.57
CA THR A 81 10.25 5.06 24.49
C THR A 81 9.13 4.96 25.55
N GLY A 82 8.36 3.86 25.55
CA GLY A 82 7.35 3.57 26.58
C GLY A 82 5.93 4.07 26.28
N HIS A 83 5.70 4.63 25.08
CA HIS A 83 4.37 5.08 24.64
C HIS A 83 3.51 3.89 24.17
N THR A 84 3.07 3.05 25.11
CA THR A 84 2.25 1.84 24.84
C THR A 84 0.76 2.06 25.07
N GLU A 85 0.32 3.31 25.24
CA GLU A 85 -1.07 3.67 25.57
C GLU A 85 -2.08 3.10 24.56
N ASN A 86 -1.75 3.15 23.27
CA ASN A 86 -2.58 2.61 22.18
C ASN A 86 -2.75 1.07 22.23
N TYR A 87 -1.90 0.35 22.98
CA TYR A 87 -1.95 -1.11 23.10
C TYR A 87 -2.64 -1.62 24.36
N GLN A 88 -3.13 -0.75 25.24
CA GLN A 88 -3.76 -1.18 26.50
C GLN A 88 -5.12 -1.85 26.27
N HIS A 89 -5.89 -1.40 25.29
CA HIS A 89 -7.21 -1.94 24.94
C HIS A 89 -7.34 -2.21 23.41
N PRO A 90 -6.58 -3.15 22.84
CA PRO A 90 -6.41 -3.29 21.40
C PRO A 90 -7.63 -3.84 20.65
N PHE A 91 -8.57 -4.47 21.36
CA PHE A 91 -9.80 -5.06 20.78
C PHE A 91 -11.08 -4.33 21.18
N GLU A 92 -10.96 -3.23 21.93
CA GLU A 92 -12.13 -2.46 22.34
C GLU A 92 -12.81 -1.82 21.12
N GLY A 93 -14.13 -1.95 21.02
CA GLY A 93 -14.91 -1.47 19.86
C GLY A 93 -14.88 -2.38 18.62
N THR A 94 -14.29 -3.58 18.71
CA THR A 94 -14.27 -4.53 17.57
C THR A 94 -15.66 -5.07 17.24
N ILE A 95 -16.01 -5.05 15.96
CA ILE A 95 -17.24 -5.63 15.42
C ILE A 95 -16.97 -7.11 15.07
N TRP A 96 -17.59 -8.04 15.79
CA TRP A 96 -17.39 -9.49 15.63
C TRP A 96 -18.36 -10.14 14.63
N GLU A 97 -19.04 -9.35 13.81
CA GLU A 97 -19.95 -9.86 12.80
C GLU A 97 -19.20 -10.54 11.66
N ALA A 98 -19.72 -11.69 11.20
CA ALA A 98 -19.08 -12.45 10.13
C ALA A 98 -18.88 -11.65 8.84
N GLY A 99 -19.77 -10.69 8.53
CA GLY A 99 -19.64 -9.79 7.38
C GLY A 99 -18.49 -8.78 7.53
N ALA A 100 -18.31 -8.21 8.72
CA ALA A 100 -17.21 -7.30 9.03
C ALA A 100 -15.85 -8.04 8.96
N ILE A 101 -15.80 -9.25 9.50
CA ILE A 101 -14.61 -10.10 9.41
C ILE A 101 -14.30 -10.45 7.94
N ALA A 102 -15.29 -10.86 7.16
CA ALA A 102 -15.10 -11.21 5.75
C ALA A 102 -14.60 -10.03 4.91
N THR A 103 -15.12 -8.83 5.15
CA THR A 103 -14.68 -7.60 4.45
C THR A 103 -13.26 -7.20 4.86
N ALA A 104 -12.89 -7.32 6.14
CA ALA A 104 -11.52 -7.10 6.61
C ALA A 104 -10.52 -8.07 5.95
N PHE A 105 -10.88 -9.37 5.87
CA PHE A 105 -10.06 -10.36 5.14
C PHE A 105 -9.96 -10.04 3.65
N TYR A 106 -11.04 -9.59 3.01
CA TYR A 106 -11.03 -9.21 1.61
C TYR A 106 -10.05 -8.04 1.33
N GLN A 107 -10.09 -6.99 2.16
CA GLN A 107 -9.15 -5.86 2.08
C GLN A 107 -7.70 -6.31 2.37
N GLY A 108 -7.52 -7.20 3.35
CA GLY A 108 -6.21 -7.81 3.63
C GLY A 108 -5.66 -8.59 2.42
N LEU A 109 -6.48 -9.43 1.79
CA LEU A 109 -6.11 -10.18 0.59
C LEU A 109 -5.79 -9.27 -0.60
N PHE A 110 -6.48 -8.13 -0.72
CA PHE A 110 -6.17 -7.13 -1.75
C PHE A 110 -4.75 -6.58 -1.58
N SER A 111 -4.28 -6.36 -0.35
CA SER A 111 -2.89 -5.93 -0.10
C SER A 111 -1.83 -6.96 -0.53
N PHE A 112 -2.18 -8.25 -0.57
CA PHE A 112 -1.33 -9.33 -1.11
C PHE A 112 -1.58 -9.60 -2.60
N ALA A 113 -2.47 -8.85 -3.25
CA ALA A 113 -2.69 -8.98 -4.68
C ALA A 113 -1.43 -8.58 -5.46
N GLY A 114 -0.97 -9.47 -6.33
CA GLY A 114 0.23 -9.23 -7.14
C GLY A 114 1.05 -10.48 -7.39
N TRP A 115 0.87 -11.52 -6.57
CA TRP A 115 1.49 -12.83 -6.75
C TRP A 115 1.22 -13.44 -8.14
N ASN A 116 0.05 -13.15 -8.72
CA ASN A 116 -0.30 -13.61 -10.08
C ASN A 116 0.60 -13.04 -11.18
N TYR A 117 1.20 -11.86 -10.97
CA TYR A 117 2.09 -11.26 -11.97
C TYR A 117 3.37 -12.06 -12.15
N LEU A 118 3.83 -12.77 -11.10
CA LEU A 118 4.99 -13.66 -11.19
C LEU A 118 4.77 -14.79 -12.19
N ASN A 119 3.53 -15.28 -12.34
CA ASN A 119 3.20 -16.32 -13.30
C ASN A 119 3.40 -15.88 -14.76
N PHE A 120 3.25 -14.59 -15.06
CA PHE A 120 3.46 -14.08 -16.43
C PHE A 120 4.94 -13.94 -16.81
N VAL A 121 5.82 -13.79 -15.81
CA VAL A 121 7.28 -13.64 -16.02
C VAL A 121 8.00 -14.99 -15.94
N VAL A 122 7.25 -16.09 -15.78
CA VAL A 122 7.80 -17.46 -15.71
C VAL A 122 8.56 -17.82 -16.98
N GLU A 123 8.10 -17.36 -18.14
CA GLU A 123 8.73 -17.65 -19.44
C GLU A 123 10.08 -16.93 -19.62
N GLU A 124 10.31 -15.82 -18.90
CA GLU A 124 11.56 -15.03 -18.94
C GLU A 124 12.53 -15.42 -17.80
N LEU A 125 12.08 -16.25 -16.86
CA LEU A 125 12.84 -16.66 -15.69
C LEU A 125 13.89 -17.71 -16.07
N GLN A 126 15.15 -17.47 -15.70
CA GLN A 126 16.18 -18.50 -15.78
C GLN A 126 15.85 -19.64 -14.81
N ASN A 127 15.76 -20.89 -15.28
CA ASN A 127 15.44 -22.08 -14.49
C ASN A 127 14.14 -21.96 -13.65
N PRO A 128 12.97 -21.82 -14.30
CA PRO A 128 11.71 -21.51 -13.62
C PRO A 128 11.30 -22.58 -12.59
N TYR A 129 11.56 -23.87 -12.86
CA TYR A 129 11.23 -24.99 -11.96
C TYR A 129 11.84 -24.85 -10.56
N ARG A 130 12.98 -24.16 -10.43
CA ARG A 130 13.64 -23.95 -9.14
C ARG A 130 13.49 -22.52 -8.64
N ASN A 131 13.65 -21.54 -9.52
CA ASN A 131 13.69 -20.13 -9.13
C ASN A 131 12.30 -19.56 -8.83
N LEU A 132 11.25 -20.00 -9.53
CA LEU A 132 9.88 -19.56 -9.25
C LEU A 132 9.40 -19.99 -7.85
N PRO A 133 9.47 -21.28 -7.43
CA PRO A 133 9.03 -21.66 -6.10
C PRO A 133 9.90 -21.04 -4.99
N LEU A 134 11.21 -20.89 -5.21
CA LEU A 134 12.09 -20.18 -4.26
C LEU A 134 11.73 -18.70 -4.13
N ALA A 135 11.48 -18.02 -5.26
CA ALA A 135 11.09 -16.61 -5.24
C ALA A 135 9.78 -16.41 -4.47
N ILE A 136 8.78 -17.27 -4.67
CA ILE A 136 7.51 -17.23 -3.92
C ILE A 136 7.75 -17.51 -2.42
N LEU A 137 8.52 -18.56 -2.11
CA LEU A 137 8.80 -18.96 -0.73
C LEU A 137 9.57 -17.89 0.06
N ILE A 138 10.41 -17.09 -0.58
CA ILE A 138 11.16 -16.01 0.07
C ILE A 138 10.35 -14.72 0.12
N SER A 139 9.68 -14.36 -0.98
CA SER A 139 8.95 -13.09 -1.09
C SER A 139 7.71 -13.05 -0.21
N LEU A 140 6.92 -14.14 -0.13
CA LEU A 140 5.67 -14.13 0.64
C LEU A 140 5.90 -13.90 2.15
N PRO A 141 6.81 -14.62 2.84
CA PRO A 141 7.09 -14.36 4.25
C PRO A 141 7.70 -12.98 4.48
N LEU A 142 8.56 -12.51 3.57
CA LEU A 142 9.19 -11.20 3.67
C LEU A 142 8.14 -10.08 3.61
N VAL A 143 7.22 -10.12 2.63
CA VAL A 143 6.14 -9.14 2.51
C VAL A 143 5.20 -9.22 3.71
N THR A 144 4.88 -10.43 4.17
CA THR A 144 4.05 -10.65 5.36
C THR A 144 4.67 -10.01 6.60
N LEU A 145 5.98 -10.18 6.79
CA LEU A 145 6.72 -9.59 7.91
C LEU A 145 6.73 -8.06 7.84
N ILE A 146 6.97 -7.48 6.65
CA ILE A 146 6.94 -6.02 6.46
C ILE A 146 5.55 -5.47 6.76
N TYR A 147 4.50 -6.08 6.22
CA TYR A 147 3.12 -5.64 6.48
C TYR A 147 2.76 -5.74 7.95
N PHE A 148 3.16 -6.82 8.63
CA PHE A 148 2.97 -6.95 10.06
C PHE A 148 3.66 -5.82 10.83
N LEU A 149 4.95 -5.56 10.55
CA LEU A 149 5.72 -4.52 11.23
C LEU A 149 5.17 -3.12 10.98
N VAL A 150 4.70 -2.82 9.77
CA VAL A 150 4.08 -1.54 9.43
C VAL A 150 2.75 -1.36 10.17
N ASN A 151 1.92 -2.40 10.28
CA ASN A 151 0.69 -2.33 11.06
C ASN A 151 0.96 -2.11 12.55
N VAL A 152 1.99 -2.79 13.10
CA VAL A 152 2.47 -2.52 14.46
C VAL A 152 2.91 -1.06 14.59
N ALA A 153 3.73 -0.54 13.68
CA ALA A 153 4.15 0.86 13.72
C ALA A 153 2.95 1.84 13.66
N TYR A 154 1.95 1.57 12.84
CA TYR A 154 0.74 2.41 12.76
C TYR A 154 -0.04 2.42 14.07
N PHE A 155 -0.32 1.25 14.66
CA PHE A 155 -1.04 1.19 15.94
C PHE A 155 -0.21 1.71 17.13
N ALA A 156 1.12 1.73 17.03
CA ALA A 156 1.96 2.34 18.05
C ALA A 156 1.83 3.87 18.07
N VAL A 157 1.68 4.50 16.90
CA VAL A 157 1.73 5.97 16.76
C VAL A 157 0.34 6.61 16.68
N LEU A 158 -0.62 5.96 16.02
CA LEU A 158 -1.95 6.52 15.76
C LEU A 158 -3.04 5.83 16.57
N THR A 159 -4.03 6.60 17.01
CA THR A 159 -5.23 6.06 17.66
C THR A 159 -6.19 5.43 16.62
N PRO A 160 -7.04 4.46 17.01
CA PRO A 160 -8.03 3.87 16.11
C PRO A 160 -8.96 4.89 15.45
N ALA A 161 -9.31 5.96 16.18
CA ALA A 161 -10.15 7.03 15.67
C ALA A 161 -9.45 7.83 14.55
N GLU A 162 -8.15 8.10 14.68
CA GLU A 162 -7.36 8.78 13.66
C GLU A 162 -7.15 7.93 12.40
N ILE A 163 -6.95 6.61 12.58
CA ILE A 163 -6.83 5.65 11.48
C ILE A 163 -8.15 5.60 10.69
N LEU A 164 -9.30 5.55 11.37
CA LEU A 164 -10.62 5.51 10.75
C LEU A 164 -11.07 6.86 10.15
N ALA A 165 -10.63 7.99 10.72
CA ALA A 165 -10.93 9.32 10.20
C ALA A 165 -10.10 9.66 8.93
N SER A 166 -9.02 8.92 8.67
CA SER A 166 -8.21 9.11 7.47
C SER A 166 -8.85 8.44 6.26
N ASN A 167 -9.45 9.25 5.38
CA ASN A 167 -10.04 8.81 4.11
C ASN A 167 -9.05 8.08 3.16
N ALA A 168 -7.74 8.10 3.47
CA ALA A 168 -6.69 7.51 2.65
C ALA A 168 -6.35 6.05 3.01
N VAL A 169 -6.91 5.52 4.11
CA VAL A 169 -6.69 4.14 4.58
C VAL A 169 -7.77 3.17 4.08
N ALA A 170 -8.91 3.69 3.58
CA ALA A 170 -10.05 2.91 3.14
C ALA A 170 -10.22 2.92 1.60
N VAL A 171 -9.19 2.50 0.86
CA VAL A 171 -9.30 2.21 -0.58
C VAL A 171 -8.56 0.91 -0.91
#